data_AF-A0A7C8B413-F1
#
_entry.id   AF-A0A7C8B413-F1
#
_cell.length_a   1.000
_cell.length_b   1.000
_cell.length_c   1.000
_cell.angle_alpha   90.00
_cell.angle_beta   90.00
_cell.angle_gamma   90.00
#
_symmetry.space_group_name_H-M   'P 1'
#
loop_
_entity.id
_entity.type
_entity.pdbx_description
1 polymer ?
#
loop_
_entity_poly.entity_id
_entity_poly.type
_entity_poly.pdbx_seq_one_letter_code
_entity_poly.pdbx_strand_id
1 'polypeptide(L)'
;MLLKQCITELKISQKSVAEGIGWSRTAVNLFLNQGRIPVDAERFRAGVRRFVEQNPQIDTWLTENGTHIEALFVPPAACVDLEEVIIDLVGFAALYGPRTDTLNRFARMSQYLLECLRAVNDTAEIETEAARLLGMRGN
;
A
#
# COMPACT_ATOMS: atom_id res chain seq x y z
N MET A 1 -3.80 -5.88 5.27
CA MET A 1 -3.09 -6.40 4.08
C MET A 1 -3.77 -7.67 3.65
N LEU A 2 -4.12 -7.81 2.37
CA LEU A 2 -4.86 -8.97 1.85
C LEU A 2 -4.09 -10.29 2.03
N LEU A 3 -2.76 -10.30 1.82
CA LEU A 3 -1.97 -11.52 2.05
C LEU A 3 -2.04 -12.00 3.50
N LYS A 4 -1.98 -11.08 4.47
CA LYS A 4 -2.11 -11.42 5.90
C LYS A 4 -3.48 -12.01 6.23
N GLN A 5 -4.54 -11.45 5.65
CA GLN A 5 -5.89 -11.95 5.83
C GLN A 5 -6.03 -13.37 5.27
N CYS A 6 -5.63 -13.57 4.01
CA CYS A 6 -5.67 -14.86 3.33
C CYS A 6 -4.95 -15.96 4.10
N ILE A 7 -3.68 -15.75 4.50
CA ILE A 7 -2.93 -16.78 5.25
C ILE A 7 -3.54 -17.07 6.64
N THR A 8 -4.23 -16.10 7.24
CA THR A 8 -4.88 -16.28 8.55
C THR A 8 -6.13 -17.12 8.41
N GLU A 9 -6.98 -16.82 7.42
CA GLU A 9 -8.21 -17.56 7.14
C GLU A 9 -7.93 -18.99 6.68
N LEU A 10 -6.92 -19.17 5.83
CA LEU A 10 -6.46 -20.48 5.36
C LEU A 10 -5.58 -21.23 6.37
N LYS A 11 -5.33 -20.67 7.56
CA LYS A 11 -4.49 -21.24 8.63
C LYS A 11 -3.07 -21.62 8.16
N ILE A 12 -2.52 -20.87 7.21
CA ILE A 12 -1.17 -21.05 6.69
C ILE A 12 -0.19 -20.39 7.66
N SER A 13 0.78 -21.15 8.15
CA SER A 13 1.79 -20.60 9.07
C SER A 13 2.73 -19.60 8.38
N GLN A 14 3.08 -18.52 9.07
CA GLN A 14 4.10 -17.56 8.57
C GLN A 14 5.44 -18.24 8.24
N LYS A 15 5.78 -19.35 8.92
CA LYS A 15 6.98 -20.12 8.64
C LYS A 15 6.92 -20.73 7.23
N SER A 16 5.81 -21.37 6.88
CA SER A 16 5.59 -21.95 5.56
C SER A 16 5.60 -20.88 4.46
N VAL A 17 5.02 -19.71 4.74
CA VAL A 17 5.07 -18.55 3.82
C VAL A 17 6.52 -18.10 3.59
N ALA A 18 7.31 -17.94 4.65
CA ALA A 18 8.72 -17.54 4.53
C ALA A 18 9.56 -18.54 3.73
N GLU A 19 9.37 -19.84 3.98
CA GLU A 19 10.04 -20.91 3.25
C GLU A 19 9.62 -20.95 1.77
N GLY A 20 8.32 -20.79 1.48
CA GLY A 20 7.79 -20.83 0.12
C GLY A 20 8.15 -19.62 -0.74
N ILE A 21 8.18 -18.41 -0.16
CA ILE A 21 8.63 -17.19 -0.86
C ILE A 21 10.16 -17.20 -1.01
N GLY A 22 10.88 -17.89 -0.12
CA GLY A 22 12.34 -17.91 -0.09
C GLY A 22 12.94 -16.66 0.55
N TRP A 23 12.29 -16.13 1.58
CA TRP A 23 12.69 -14.92 2.31
C TRP A 23 12.76 -15.16 3.82
N SER A 24 13.49 -14.30 4.53
CA SER A 24 13.57 -14.40 5.99
C SER A 24 12.19 -14.17 6.62
N ARG A 25 11.92 -14.87 7.73
CA ARG A 25 10.67 -14.70 8.49
C ARG A 25 10.48 -13.24 8.93
N THR A 26 11.56 -12.53 9.24
CA THR A 26 11.52 -11.10 9.59
C THR A 26 11.04 -10.25 8.43
N ALA A 27 11.55 -10.45 7.21
CA ALA A 27 11.13 -9.70 6.02
C ALA A 27 9.65 -9.95 5.71
N VAL A 28 9.21 -11.20 5.75
CA VAL A 28 7.80 -11.57 5.57
C VAL A 28 6.92 -10.96 6.67
N ASN A 29 7.37 -10.95 7.92
CA ASN A 29 6.64 -10.34 9.03
C ASN A 29 6.46 -8.83 8.85
N LEU A 30 7.52 -8.13 8.41
CA LEU A 30 7.46 -6.69 8.11
C LEU A 30 6.49 -6.39 6.97
N PHE A 31 6.49 -7.21 5.91
CA PHE A 31 5.53 -7.08 4.83
C PHE A 31 4.10 -7.28 5.33
N LEU A 32 3.81 -8.43 5.96
CA LEU A 32 2.46 -8.79 6.39
C LEU A 32 1.84 -7.82 7.41
N ASN A 33 2.65 -7.31 8.33
CA ASN A 33 2.16 -6.47 9.44
C ASN A 33 2.33 -4.98 9.21
N GLN A 34 3.34 -4.56 8.44
CA GLN A 34 3.67 -3.14 8.25
C GLN A 34 3.59 -2.68 6.80
N GLY A 35 3.25 -3.57 5.85
CA GLY A 35 3.22 -3.24 4.43
C GLY A 35 4.59 -2.97 3.80
N ARG A 36 5.69 -3.21 4.54
CA ARG A 36 7.04 -2.90 4.08
C ARG A 36 7.54 -3.96 3.12
N ILE A 37 7.61 -3.61 1.83
CA ILE A 37 8.22 -4.45 0.80
C ILE A 37 9.75 -4.41 0.96
N PRO A 38 10.46 -5.54 0.85
CA PRO A 38 11.92 -5.55 0.88
C PRO A 38 12.55 -4.73 -0.25
N VAL A 39 13.85 -4.41 -0.10
CA VAL A 39 14.63 -3.64 -1.10
C VAL A 39 14.57 -4.26 -2.49
N ASP A 40 14.61 -5.59 -2.57
CA ASP A 40 14.42 -6.34 -3.82
C ASP A 40 12.94 -6.73 -3.99
N ALA A 41 12.12 -5.72 -4.27
CA ALA A 41 10.66 -5.83 -4.35
C ALA A 41 10.21 -6.83 -5.43
N GLU A 42 10.88 -6.84 -6.59
CA GLU A 42 10.53 -7.71 -7.70
C GLU A 42 10.81 -9.19 -7.38
N ARG A 43 11.96 -9.49 -6.76
CA ARG A 43 12.24 -10.85 -6.30
C ARG A 43 11.27 -11.29 -5.20
N PHE A 44 10.89 -10.40 -4.31
CA PHE A 44 9.89 -10.69 -3.28
C PHE A 44 8.52 -11.01 -3.90
N ARG A 45 8.04 -10.18 -4.83
CA ARG A 45 6.79 -10.39 -5.57
C ARG A 45 6.81 -11.70 -6.33
N ALA A 46 7.90 -11.99 -7.05
CA ALA A 46 8.06 -13.26 -7.75
C ALA A 46 7.98 -14.47 -6.80
N GLY A 47 8.60 -14.36 -5.62
CA GLY A 47 8.50 -15.39 -4.57
C GLY A 47 7.07 -15.59 -4.06
N VAL A 48 6.33 -14.50 -3.85
CA VAL A 48 4.90 -14.57 -3.47
C VAL A 48 4.07 -15.19 -4.59
N ARG A 49 4.29 -14.81 -5.86
CA ARG A 49 3.57 -15.41 -6.99
C ARG A 49 3.78 -16.92 -7.07
N ARG A 50 5.05 -17.35 -6.99
CA ARG A 50 5.41 -18.77 -6.94
C ARG A 50 4.77 -19.48 -5.74
N PHE A 51 4.71 -18.83 -4.59
CA PHE A 51 4.05 -19.40 -3.42
C PHE A 51 2.55 -19.60 -3.63
N VAL A 52 1.86 -18.64 -4.26
CA VAL A 52 0.43 -18.75 -4.61
C VAL A 52 0.20 -19.87 -5.62
N GLU A 53 1.03 -19.96 -6.66
CA GLU A 53 0.98 -21.05 -7.65
C GLU A 53 1.14 -22.45 -7.02
N GLN A 54 1.97 -22.54 -5.96
CA GLN A 54 2.17 -23.78 -5.20
C GLN A 54 1.05 -24.08 -4.21
N ASN A 55 0.13 -23.14 -3.96
CA ASN A 55 -0.94 -23.25 -2.97
C ASN A 55 -2.29 -22.89 -3.62
N PRO A 56 -2.94 -23.82 -4.35
CA PRO A 56 -4.18 -23.56 -5.08
C PRO A 56 -5.33 -23.01 -4.24
N GLN A 57 -5.35 -23.33 -2.95
CA GLN A 57 -6.29 -22.78 -1.96
C GLN A 57 -6.23 -21.25 -1.84
N ILE A 58 -5.07 -20.64 -2.07
CA ILE A 58 -4.92 -19.18 -2.06
C ILE A 58 -5.58 -18.59 -3.32
N ASP A 59 -5.37 -19.21 -4.47
CA ASP A 59 -5.97 -18.78 -5.73
C ASP A 59 -7.51 -18.89 -5.71
N THR A 60 -8.02 -19.96 -5.10
CA THR A 60 -9.46 -20.13 -4.84
C THR A 60 -9.99 -19.04 -3.90
N TRP A 61 -9.29 -18.78 -2.80
CA TRP A 61 -9.66 -17.71 -1.86
C TRP A 61 -9.68 -16.33 -2.53
N LEU A 62 -8.68 -16.02 -3.37
CA LEU A 62 -8.63 -14.77 -4.13
C LEU A 62 -9.85 -14.62 -5.04
N THR A 63 -10.20 -15.70 -5.75
CA THR A 63 -11.34 -15.74 -6.66
C THR A 63 -12.67 -15.55 -5.91
N GLU A 64 -12.85 -16.22 -4.77
CA GLU A 64 -14.05 -16.09 -3.92
C GLU A 64 -14.22 -14.67 -3.35
N ASN A 65 -13.12 -13.97 -3.11
CA ASN A 65 -13.11 -12.59 -2.62
C ASN A 65 -13.10 -11.54 -3.75
N GLY A 66 -13.27 -11.95 -5.02
CA GLY A 66 -13.31 -11.04 -6.17
C GLY A 66 -12.01 -10.25 -6.38
N THR A 67 -10.88 -10.82 -5.95
CA THR A 67 -9.58 -10.17 -5.98
C THR A 67 -8.60 -10.98 -6.84
N HIS A 68 -7.43 -10.40 -7.10
CA HIS A 68 -6.39 -11.01 -7.93
C HIS A 68 -5.04 -10.94 -7.22
N ILE A 69 -4.07 -11.70 -7.71
CA ILE A 69 -2.77 -11.86 -7.05
C ILE A 69 -2.03 -10.54 -6.80
N GLU A 70 -2.18 -9.55 -7.68
CA GLU A 70 -1.52 -8.24 -7.52
C GLU A 70 -2.07 -7.45 -6.33
N ALA A 71 -3.34 -7.66 -5.97
CA ALA A 71 -3.95 -7.03 -4.81
C ALA A 71 -3.29 -7.48 -3.49
N LEU A 72 -2.60 -8.63 -3.46
CA LEU A 72 -1.83 -9.08 -2.30
C LEU A 72 -0.67 -8.14 -1.95
N PHE A 73 -0.17 -7.40 -2.93
CA PHE A 73 0.95 -6.45 -2.78
C PHE A 73 0.50 -5.04 -2.47
N VAL A 74 -0.78 -4.75 -2.65
CA VAL A 74 -1.34 -3.47 -2.27
C VAL A 74 -1.29 -3.44 -0.74
N PRO A 75 -0.54 -2.51 -0.13
CA PRO A 75 -0.64 -2.32 1.30
C PRO A 75 -2.13 -2.11 1.63
N PRO A 76 -2.62 -2.55 2.81
CA PRO A 76 -3.96 -2.12 3.21
C PRO A 76 -3.99 -0.62 2.97
N ALA A 77 -5.04 -0.10 2.29
CA ALA A 77 -5.23 1.34 2.19
C ALA A 77 -4.96 1.84 3.59
N ALA A 78 -3.78 2.44 3.78
CA ALA A 78 -3.51 3.03 5.06
C ALA A 78 -4.65 4.04 5.14
N CYS A 79 -5.27 4.16 6.31
CA CYS A 79 -5.79 5.46 6.64
C CYS A 79 -4.56 6.36 6.56
N VAL A 80 -4.27 6.85 5.35
CA VAL A 80 -3.21 7.80 5.11
C VAL A 80 -3.80 8.96 5.83
N ASP A 81 -3.20 9.30 6.96
CA ASP A 81 -3.51 10.54 7.60
C ASP A 81 -3.04 11.62 6.61
N LEU A 82 -3.97 11.99 5.73
CA LEU A 82 -3.72 12.95 4.67
C LEU A 82 -3.33 14.28 5.27
N GLU A 83 -3.73 14.55 6.53
CA GLU A 83 -3.27 15.69 7.30
C GLU A 83 -1.78 15.59 7.63
N GLU A 84 -1.31 14.43 8.12
CA GLU A 84 0.11 14.17 8.38
C GLU A 84 0.96 14.28 7.09
N VAL A 85 0.52 13.67 5.99
CA VAL A 85 1.22 13.74 4.69
C VAL A 85 1.28 15.17 4.15
N ILE A 86 0.21 15.95 4.33
CA ILE A 86 0.17 17.35 3.91
C ILE A 86 1.10 18.21 4.77
N ILE A 87 1.11 17.99 6.09
CA ILE A 87 2.01 18.68 7.03
C ILE A 87 3.47 18.41 6.67
N ASP A 88 3.82 17.15 6.41
CA ASP A 88 5.17 16.76 6.01
C ASP A 88 5.59 17.39 4.68
N LEU A 89 4.68 17.47 3.71
CA LEU A 89 4.95 18.10 2.42
C LEU A 89 5.20 19.61 2.57
N VAL A 90 4.41 20.29 3.40
CA VAL A 90 4.58 21.72 3.71
C VAL A 90 5.88 21.96 4.49
N GLY A 91 6.19 21.12 5.47
CA GLY A 91 7.44 21.17 6.24
C GLY A 91 8.66 20.97 5.35
N PHE A 92 8.62 19.98 4.45
CA PHE A 92 9.67 19.74 3.47
C PHE A 92 9.82 20.92 2.51
N ALA A 93 8.72 21.48 2.01
CA ALA A 93 8.77 22.68 1.17
C ALA A 93 9.36 23.88 1.91
N ALA A 94 9.07 24.06 3.20
CA ALA A 94 9.61 25.16 4.01
C ALA A 94 11.13 25.01 4.25
N LEU A 95 11.60 23.76 4.39
CA LEU A 95 13.01 23.43 4.58
C LEU A 95 13.83 23.49 3.28
N TYR A 96 13.24 23.12 2.13
CA TYR A 96 13.98 22.85 0.90
C TYR A 96 13.47 23.57 -0.36
N GLY A 97 12.36 24.32 -0.28
CA GLY A 97 11.68 24.92 -1.44
C GLY A 97 12.13 26.36 -1.80
N PRO A 98 12.03 26.77 -3.08
CA PRO A 98 12.42 28.11 -3.52
C PRO A 98 11.32 29.14 -3.23
N ARG A 99 11.72 30.41 -3.00
CA ARG A 99 10.92 31.67 -2.85
C ARG A 99 9.49 31.53 -2.27
N THR A 100 9.20 32.35 -1.27
CA THR A 100 7.93 32.49 -0.50
C THR A 100 6.62 32.28 -1.28
N ASP A 101 6.55 32.65 -2.56
CA ASP A 101 5.36 32.45 -3.41
C ASP A 101 5.04 30.98 -3.71
N THR A 102 6.05 30.11 -3.84
CA THR A 102 5.85 28.67 -4.08
C THR A 102 5.25 28.00 -2.84
N LEU A 103 5.75 28.39 -1.65
CA LEU A 103 5.22 27.93 -0.37
C LEU A 103 3.76 28.33 -0.17
N ASN A 104 3.41 29.57 -0.50
CA ASN A 104 2.03 30.04 -0.42
C ASN A 104 1.10 29.28 -1.38
N ARG A 105 1.58 28.89 -2.57
CA ARG A 105 0.80 28.06 -3.52
C ARG A 105 0.60 26.64 -3.00
N PHE A 106 1.64 26.02 -2.43
CA PHE A 106 1.51 24.71 -1.80
C PHE A 106 0.55 24.73 -0.62
N ALA A 107 0.67 25.70 0.29
CA ALA A 107 -0.22 25.83 1.44
C ALA A 107 -1.69 25.99 1.02
N ARG A 108 -1.97 26.81 -0.01
CA ARG A 108 -3.32 26.98 -0.56
C ARG A 108 -3.87 25.72 -1.21
N MET A 109 -3.03 25.00 -1.95
CA MET A 109 -3.43 23.74 -2.60
C MET A 109 -3.70 22.65 -1.57
N SER A 110 -2.86 22.54 -0.55
CA SER A 110 -3.06 21.65 0.60
C SER A 110 -4.34 21.95 1.37
N GLN A 111 -4.63 23.24 1.63
CA GLN A 111 -5.85 23.65 2.31
C GLN A 111 -7.10 23.34 1.48
N TYR A 112 -7.07 23.59 0.16
CA TYR A 112 -8.14 23.24 -0.75
C TYR A 112 -8.39 21.72 -0.79
N LEU A 113 -7.33 20.91 -0.83
CA LEU A 113 -7.44 19.45 -0.80
C LEU A 113 -8.03 18.94 0.51
N LEU A 114 -7.64 19.51 1.65
CA LEU A 114 -8.23 19.19 2.96
C LEU A 114 -9.71 19.58 3.03
N GLU A 115 -10.08 20.73 2.50
CA GLU A 115 -11.49 21.16 2.43
C GLU A 115 -12.31 20.25 1.52
N CYS A 116 -11.78 19.83 0.37
CA CYS A 116 -12.43 18.86 -0.51
C CYS A 116 -12.58 17.49 0.17
N LEU A 117 -11.55 17.01 0.88
CA LEU A 117 -11.60 15.75 1.63
C LEU A 117 -12.65 15.81 2.76
N ARG A 118 -12.74 16.94 3.48
CA ARG A 118 -13.73 17.15 4.53
C ARG A 118 -15.16 17.27 4.00
N ALA A 119 -15.32 17.74 2.76
CA ALA A 119 -16.63 17.87 2.12
C ALA A 119 -17.16 16.54 1.56
N VAL A 120 -16.28 15.59 1.27
CA VAL A 120 -16.66 14.27 0.77
C VAL A 120 -16.86 13.34 1.97
N ASN A 121 -18.13 13.12 2.33
CA ASN A 121 -18.58 12.30 3.46
C ASN A 121 -18.29 10.79 3.30
N ASP A 122 -17.71 10.36 2.18
CA ASP A 122 -17.38 8.97 1.88
C ASP A 122 -16.03 8.91 1.14
N THR A 123 -14.96 8.66 1.90
CA THR A 123 -13.57 8.71 1.40
C THR A 123 -13.19 7.54 0.49
N ALA A 124 -14.06 6.51 0.39
CA ALA A 124 -13.78 5.27 -0.32
C ALA A 124 -13.54 5.45 -1.83
N GLU A 125 -14.28 6.34 -2.50
CA GLU A 125 -14.08 6.61 -3.94
C GLU A 125 -12.81 7.42 -4.19
N ILE A 126 -12.45 8.34 -3.30
CA ILE A 126 -11.23 9.15 -3.42
C ILE A 126 -9.99 8.28 -3.21
N GLU A 127 -10.02 7.39 -2.22
CA GLU A 127 -8.94 6.44 -1.95
C GLU A 127 -8.73 5.49 -3.13
N THR A 128 -9.82 5.03 -3.74
CA THR A 128 -9.78 4.15 -4.93
C THR A 128 -9.18 4.88 -6.14
N GLU A 129 -9.58 6.14 -6.38
CA GLU A 129 -9.08 6.92 -7.52
C GLU A 129 -7.63 7.40 -7.29
N ALA A 130 -7.25 7.72 -6.05
CA ALA A 130 -5.86 8.07 -5.70
C ALA A 130 -4.92 6.86 -5.89
N ALA A 131 -5.36 5.66 -5.48
CA ALA A 131 -4.61 4.42 -5.73
C ALA A 131 -4.45 4.14 -7.23
N ARG A 132 -5.50 4.39 -8.03
CA ARG A 132 -5.45 4.27 -9.50
C ARG A 132 -4.43 5.22 -10.12
N LEU A 133 -4.43 6.49 -9.73
CA LEU A 133 -3.53 7.51 -10.27
C LEU A 133 -2.06 7.27 -9.89
N LEU A 134 -1.80 6.75 -8.68
CA LEU A 134 -0.45 6.39 -8.23
C LEU A 134 0.07 5.13 -8.94
N GLY A 135 -0.80 4.19 -9.29
CA GLY A 135 -0.46 3.00 -10.09
C GLY A 135 -0.11 3.29 -11.55
N MET A 136 -0.56 4.40 -12.13
CA MET A 136 -0.26 4.77 -13.53
C MET A 136 1.09 5.47 -13.73
N ARG A 137 1.80 5.85 -12.66
CA ARG A 137 3.10 6.55 -12.76
C ARG A 137 4.32 5.63 -12.88
N GLY A 138 4.11 4.33 -12.97
CA GLY A 138 5.14 3.33 -13.23
C GLY A 138 4.96 2.67 -14.59
N ASN A 139 5.22 3.41 -15.66
CA ASN A 139 5.56 2.90 -17.00
C ASN A 139 6.42 3.93 -17.72
#